data_AF-A0A6J4SX16-F1
#
_entry.id   AF-A0A6J4SX16-F1
#
_cell.length_a   1.000
_cell.length_b   1.000
_cell.length_c   1.000
_cell.angle_alpha   90.00
_cell.angle_beta   90.00
_cell.angle_gamma   90.00
#
_symmetry.space_group_name_H-M   'P 1'
#
loop_
_entity.id
_entity.type
_entity.pdbx_description
1 polymer ?
#
loop_
_entity_poly.entity_id
_entity_poly.type
_entity_poly.pdbx_seq_one_letter_code
_entity_poly.pdbx_strand_id
1 'polypeptide(L)' 'MMALTTGRFAEAEEVASLVALLASPLSASTTGAEFVLDSGAVKTT' A
#
# COMPACT_ATOMS: atom_id res chain seq x y z
N MET A 1 -1.76 -2.36 22.41
CA MET A 1 -1.30 -3.17 21.26
C MET A 1 -1.77 -2.45 20.00
N MET A 2 -0.89 -2.07 19.07
CA MET A 2 -1.36 -1.51 17.79
C MET A 2 -2.22 -2.54 17.08
N ALA A 3 -3.48 -2.21 16.78
CA ALA A 3 -4.43 -3.10 16.12
C ALA A 3 -4.27 -3.02 14.59
N LEU A 4 -3.12 -3.46 14.08
CA LEU A 4 -2.90 -3.60 12.63
C LEU A 4 -3.86 -4.65 12.07
N THR A 5 -4.51 -4.36 10.95
CA THR A 5 -5.47 -5.29 10.31
C THR A 5 -4.78 -6.56 9.84
N THR A 6 -3.54 -6.45 9.36
CA THR A 6 -2.75 -7.59 8.87
C THR A 6 -2.00 -8.32 10.00
N GLY A 7 -2.00 -7.78 11.22
CA GLY A 7 -1.32 -8.35 12.38
C GLY A 7 0.22 -8.24 12.35
N ARG A 8 0.81 -7.59 11.35
CA ARG A 8 2.26 -7.36 11.24
C ARG A 8 2.58 -6.01 10.61
N PHE A 9 3.80 -5.53 10.81
CA PHE A 9 4.30 -4.38 10.06
C PHE A 9 4.43 -4.72 8.58
N ALA A 10 4.26 -3.71 7.74
CA ALA A 10 4.58 -3.79 6.33
C ALA A 10 6.11 -3.77 6.18
N GLU A 11 6.62 -4.55 5.24
CA GLU A 11 8.04 -4.62 4.91
C GLU A 11 8.36 -3.71 3.70
N ALA A 12 9.63 -3.35 3.55
CA ALA A 12 10.07 -2.46 2.47
C ALA A 12 9.76 -3.05 1.08
N GLU A 13 9.83 -4.37 0.94
CA GLU A 13 9.55 -5.11 -0.30
C GLU A 13 8.09 -4.96 -0.75
N GLU A 14 7.15 -4.78 0.19
CA GLU A 14 5.74 -4.58 -0.15
C GLU A 14 5.51 -3.19 -0.73
N VAL A 15 6.20 -2.17 -0.20
CA VAL A 15 6.22 -0.83 -0.78
C VAL A 15 6.84 -0.86 -2.18
N ALA A 16 7.99 -1.54 -2.33
CA ALA A 16 8.64 -1.70 -3.64
C ALA A 16 7.74 -2.42 -4.65
N SER A 17 6.96 -3.40 -4.20
CA SER A 17 6.01 -4.14 -5.03
C SER A 17 4.88 -3.25 -5.53
N LEU A 18 4.32 -2.38 -4.67
CA LEU A 18 3.34 -1.39 -5.11
C LEU A 18 3.96 -0.43 -6.13
N VAL A 19 5.16 0.08 -5.87
CA VAL A 19 5.86 0.98 -6.82
C VAL A 19 6.06 0.29 -8.17
N ALA A 20 6.49 -0.97 -8.19
CA ALA A 20 6.67 -1.73 -9.42
C ALA A 20 5.34 -1.92 -10.18
N LEU A 21 4.24 -2.18 -9.47
CA LEU A 21 2.90 -2.27 -10.06
C LEU A 21 2.46 -0.93 -10.67
N LEU A 22 2.65 0.19 -9.95
CA LEU A 22 2.27 1.52 -10.41
C LEU A 22 3.12 2.01 -11.58
N ALA A 23 4.40 1.63 -11.62
CA ALA A 23 5.30 1.95 -12.73
C ALA A 23 5.06 1.07 -13.97
N SER A 24 4.27 0.00 -13.86
CA SER A 24 4.01 -0.92 -14.95
C SER A 24 2.91 -0.39 -15.90
N PRO A 25 2.85 -0.89 -17.16
CA PRO A 25 1.77 -0.58 -18.08
C PRO A 25 0.37 -0.94 -17.57
N LEU A 26 0.26 -1.83 -16.58
CA LEU A 26 -1.02 -2.23 -15.98
C LEU A 26 -1.71 -1.07 -15.25
N SER A 27 -0.94 -0.06 -14.83
CA SER A 27 -1.43 1.11 -14.10
C SER A 27 -1.41 2.38 -14.95
N ALA A 28 -1.38 2.28 -16.29
CA ALA A 28 -1.17 3.42 -17.19
C ALA A 28 -2.18 4.57 -17.03
N SER A 29 -3.40 4.29 -16.59
CA SER A 29 -4.45 5.30 -16.35
C SER A 29 -4.61 5.69 -14.88
N THR A 30 -3.78 5.14 -13.98
CA THR A 30 -3.80 5.44 -12.55
C THR A 30 -2.93 6.66 -12.28
N THR A 31 -3.56 7.83 -12.16
CA THR A 31 -2.87 9.10 -11.89
C THR A 31 -3.66 9.96 -10.91
N GLY A 32 -2.98 10.86 -10.19
CA GLY A 32 -3.60 11.76 -9.21
C GLY A 32 -4.12 11.08 -7.94
N ALA A 33 -3.75 9.81 -7.69
CA ALA A 33 -4.18 9.02 -6.55
C ALA A 33 -3.09 8.88 -5.49
N GLU A 34 -3.51 8.75 -4.23
CA GLU A 34 -2.66 8.41 -3.09
C GLU A 34 -2.92 6.96 -2.67
N PHE A 35 -1.86 6.21 -2.40
CA PHE A 35 -1.93 4.81 -1.98
C PHE A 35 -1.29 4.64 -0.61
N VAL A 36 -2.07 4.18 0.37
CA VAL A 36 -1.62 3.95 1.74
C VAL A 36 -1.27 2.47 1.93
N LEU A 37 -0.01 2.19 2.28
CA LEU A 37 0.45 0.89 2.78
C LEU A 37 0.88 1.03 4.23
N ASP A 38 0.00 0.69 5.17
CA ASP A 38 0.23 0.91 6.60
C ASP A 38 -0.22 -0.29 7.47
N SER A 39 -0.39 -1.46 6.86
CA SER A 39 -0.95 -2.64 7.54
C SER A 39 -2.34 -2.41 8.15
N GLY A 40 -3.09 -1.43 7.64
CA GLY A 40 -4.37 -1.01 8.15
C GLY A 40 -4.27 -0.29 9.50
N ALA A 41 -3.22 0.49 9.73
CA ALA A 41 -3.12 1.33 10.93
C ALA A 41 -4.22 2.39 10.95
N VAL A 42 -4.46 3.05 9.80
CA VAL A 42 -5.60 3.93 9.56
C VAL A 42 -6.83 3.07 9.29
N LYS A 43 -7.91 3.35 10.04
CA LYS A 43 -9.21 2.70 9.86
C LYS A 43 -10.12 3.66 9.11
N THR A 44 -10.40 3.35 7.85
CA THR A 44 -11.45 4.04 7.09
C THR A 44 -12.79 3.38 7.39
N THR A 45 -13.85 4.20 7.47
CA THR A 45 -15.22 3.77 7.76
C THR A 45 -15.94 3.34 6.49
#